data_AF-A0A6P1NL70-F1
#
_entry.id   AF-A0A6P1NL70-F1
#
_cell.length_a   1.000
_cell.length_b   1.000
_cell.length_c   1.000
_cell.angle_alpha   90.00
_cell.angle_beta   90.00
_cell.angle_gamma   90.00
#
_symmetry.space_group_name_H-M   'P 1'
#
loop_
_entity.id
_entity.type
_entity.pdbx_description
1 polymer ?
#
loop_
_entity_poly.entity_id
_entity_poly.type
_entity_poly.pdbx_seq_one_letter_code
_entity_poly.pdbx_strand_id
1 'polypeptide(L)'
;MSKSLPVTNVGGYEKLLEFCQEKGLVLPRNRQGLAVIDSLIEQATDRTSMATLIRPIGMFYGDVLTHTLPGAHWKVIKEDLPEVSILKKTSVSVVHVAQRMLTVGVPTLVMNYDHALDLINREPLQDR
;
A
#
# COMPACT_ATOMS: atom_id res chain seq x y z
N MET A 1 -18.11 21.35 -8.23
CA MET A 1 -18.12 20.88 -6.82
C MET A 1 -17.53 19.48 -6.81
N SER A 2 -16.23 19.35 -6.51
CA SER A 2 -15.57 18.04 -6.47
C SER A 2 -16.00 17.32 -5.19
N LYS A 3 -16.92 16.37 -5.33
CA LYS A 3 -17.38 15.52 -4.25
C LYS A 3 -16.20 14.62 -3.87
N SER A 4 -15.47 14.96 -2.80
CA SER A 4 -14.45 14.07 -2.25
C SER A 4 -15.14 12.78 -1.82
N LEU A 5 -14.89 11.69 -2.54
CA LEU A 5 -15.36 10.38 -2.12
C LEU A 5 -14.82 10.12 -0.70
N PRO A 6 -15.64 9.67 0.25
CA PRO A 6 -15.18 9.40 1.60
C PRO A 6 -14.06 8.36 1.53
N VAL A 7 -12.93 8.66 2.17
CA VAL A 7 -11.86 7.69 2.38
C VAL A 7 -12.42 6.61 3.31
N THR A 8 -12.93 5.54 2.73
CA THR A 8 -13.34 4.36 3.49
C THR A 8 -12.06 3.75 4.06
N ASN A 9 -11.86 3.80 5.38
CA ASN A 9 -10.85 2.97 6.02
C ASN A 9 -11.28 1.51 5.85
N VAL A 10 -10.57 0.76 5.03
CA VAL A 10 -10.96 -0.61 4.64
C VAL A 10 -10.44 -1.66 5.65
N GLY A 11 -9.55 -1.27 6.58
CA GLY A 11 -8.94 -2.18 7.54
C GLY A 11 -8.21 -3.35 6.89
N GLY A 12 -8.11 -4.49 7.58
CA GLY A 12 -7.58 -5.75 7.02
C GLY A 12 -6.07 -5.89 7.10
N TYR A 13 -5.42 -5.07 7.94
CA TYR A 13 -3.99 -5.10 8.24
C TYR A 13 -3.69 -5.18 9.74
N GLU A 14 -4.67 -5.60 10.55
CA GLU A 14 -4.56 -5.69 12.02
C GLU A 14 -3.43 -6.62 12.44
N LYS A 15 -3.31 -7.79 11.79
CA LYS A 15 -2.20 -8.74 12.01
C LYS A 15 -0.83 -8.12 11.77
N LEU A 16 -0.71 -7.19 10.81
CA LEU A 16 0.54 -6.48 10.57
C LEU A 16 0.84 -5.49 11.69
N LEU A 17 -0.19 -4.80 12.21
CA LEU A 17 -0.03 -3.89 13.36
C LEU A 17 0.41 -4.66 14.61
N GLU A 18 -0.25 -5.79 14.89
CA GLU A 18 0.12 -6.69 16.00
C GLU A 18 1.58 -7.15 15.86
N PHE A 19 1.95 -7.66 14.69
CA PHE A 19 3.32 -8.10 14.40
C PHE A 19 4.37 -7.00 14.60
N CYS A 20 4.09 -5.78 14.13
CA CYS A 20 4.98 -4.63 14.32
C CYS A 20 5.05 -4.22 15.80
N GLN A 21 3.92 -4.22 16.50
CA GLN A 21 3.84 -3.86 17.91
C GLN A 21 4.63 -4.84 18.79
N GLU A 22 4.55 -6.15 18.53
CA GLU A 22 5.36 -7.18 19.20
C GLU A 22 6.86 -6.95 19.04
N LYS A 23 7.28 -6.28 17.96
CA LYS A 23 8.66 -5.91 17.68
C LYS A 23 9.04 -4.50 18.16
N GLY A 24 8.12 -3.79 18.83
CA GLY A 24 8.33 -2.42 19.28
C GLY A 24 8.42 -1.39 18.14
N LEU A 25 7.87 -1.72 16.97
CA LEU A 25 7.89 -0.86 15.80
C LEU A 25 6.59 -0.06 15.68
N VAL A 26 6.72 1.21 15.30
CA VAL A 26 5.59 2.08 14.98
C VAL A 26 5.37 2.07 13.48
N LEU A 27 4.13 1.88 13.05
CA LEU A 27 3.75 1.82 11.65
C LEU A 27 2.85 3.01 11.27
N PRO A 28 3.41 4.21 11.04
CA PRO A 28 2.61 5.38 10.68
C PRO A 28 2.03 5.22 9.28
N ARG A 29 0.80 5.69 9.06
CA ARG A 29 0.09 5.60 7.76
C ARG A 29 0.61 6.60 6.73
N ASN A 30 1.86 6.45 6.34
CA ASN A 30 2.54 7.29 5.35
C ASN A 30 3.74 6.55 4.74
N ARG A 31 4.52 7.23 3.90
CA ARG A 31 5.74 6.71 3.28
C ARG A 31 6.74 6.12 4.29
N GLN A 32 6.86 6.69 5.49
CA GLN A 32 7.77 6.17 6.53
C GLN A 32 7.32 4.80 7.03
N GLY A 33 6.02 4.56 7.18
CA GLY A 33 5.51 3.23 7.52
C GLY A 33 5.82 2.19 6.45
N LEU A 34 5.78 2.57 5.17
CA LEU A 34 6.21 1.69 4.08
C LEU A 34 7.70 1.32 4.20
N ALA A 35 8.55 2.28 4.55
CA ALA A 35 9.98 2.04 4.75
C ALA A 35 10.27 1.09 5.94
N VAL A 36 9.44 1.13 6.99
CA VAL A 36 9.53 0.18 8.12
C VAL A 36 9.25 -1.25 7.63
N ILE A 37 8.24 -1.43 6.77
CA ILE A 37 7.91 -2.76 6.21
C ILE A 37 9.02 -3.24 5.25
N ASP A 38 9.52 -2.37 4.39
CA ASP A 38 10.63 -2.69 3.48
C ASP A 38 11.85 -3.19 4.29
N SER A 39 12.22 -2.48 5.37
CA SER A 39 13.32 -2.86 6.26
C SER A 39 13.08 -4.18 7.00
N LEU A 40 11.84 -4.41 7.46
CA LEU A 40 11.44 -5.66 8.12
C LEU A 40 11.61 -6.86 7.21
N ILE A 41 11.24 -6.72 5.93
CA ILE A 41 11.33 -7.81 4.96
C ILE A 41 12.78 -8.06 4.53
N GLU A 42 13.58 -7.00 4.40
CA GLU A 42 15.01 -7.12 4.13
C GLU A 42 15.75 -7.89 5.25
N GLN A 43 15.38 -7.65 6.51
CA GLN A 43 15.99 -8.28 7.69
C GLN A 43 15.37 -9.64 8.04
N ALA A 44 14.29 -10.06 7.39
CA ALA A 44 13.59 -11.30 7.71
C ALA A 44 14.44 -12.53 7.37
N THR A 45 14.86 -13.26 8.40
CA THR A 45 15.57 -14.54 8.26
C THR A 45 14.67 -15.67 7.77
N ASP A 46 13.36 -15.59 8.01
CA ASP A 46 12.36 -16.53 7.50
C ASP A 46 11.28 -15.80 6.70
N ARG A 47 11.46 -15.78 5.37
CA ARG A 47 10.47 -15.22 4.44
C ARG A 47 9.16 -16.01 4.39
N THR A 48 9.14 -17.26 4.85
CA THR A 48 7.95 -18.10 4.89
C THR A 48 6.95 -17.58 5.91
N SER A 49 7.43 -17.18 7.11
CA SER A 49 6.59 -16.52 8.12
C SER A 49 5.95 -15.23 7.59
N MET A 50 6.64 -14.51 6.71
CA MET A 50 6.17 -13.26 6.09
C MET A 50 5.09 -13.49 5.03
N ALA A 51 4.95 -14.70 4.49
CA ALA A 51 3.90 -15.01 3.52
C ALA A 51 2.49 -14.78 4.09
N THR A 52 2.31 -15.02 5.40
CA THR A 52 1.03 -14.77 6.09
C THR A 52 0.68 -13.28 6.19
N LEU A 53 1.66 -12.40 6.01
CA LEU A 53 1.51 -10.95 6.04
C LEU A 53 1.31 -10.31 4.66
N ILE A 54 1.36 -11.07 3.55
CA ILE A 54 1.18 -10.53 2.19
C ILE A 54 -0.07 -9.66 2.09
N ARG A 55 -1.23 -10.20 2.50
CA ARG A 55 -2.50 -9.48 2.42
C ARG A 55 -2.54 -8.28 3.38
N PRO A 56 -2.20 -8.42 4.67
CA PRO A 56 -2.07 -7.27 5.57
C PRO A 56 -1.16 -6.14 5.04
N ILE A 57 0.00 -6.49 4.47
CA ILE A 57 0.93 -5.51 3.89
C ILE A 57 0.28 -4.80 2.69
N GLY A 58 -0.38 -5.56 1.80
CA GLY A 58 -1.13 -4.98 0.69
C GLY A 58 -2.23 -4.02 1.16
N MET A 59 -3.01 -4.40 2.16
CA MET A 59 -4.07 -3.56 2.70
C MET A 59 -3.53 -2.26 3.33
N PHE A 60 -2.45 -2.36 4.13
CA PHE A 60 -1.77 -1.19 4.67
C PHE A 60 -1.21 -0.28 3.57
N TYR A 61 -0.57 -0.86 2.55
CA TYR A 61 -0.07 -0.10 1.40
C TYR A 61 -1.18 0.66 0.69
N GLY A 62 -2.34 0.02 0.46
CA GLY A 62 -3.49 0.69 -0.12
C GLY A 62 -4.06 1.80 0.77
N ASP A 63 -4.11 1.60 2.09
CA ASP A 63 -4.54 2.65 3.04
C ASP A 63 -3.61 3.87 2.95
N VAL A 64 -2.29 3.64 2.91
CA VAL A 64 -1.30 4.71 2.69
C VAL A 64 -1.56 5.44 1.37
N LEU A 65 -1.77 4.73 0.26
CA LEU A 65 -2.06 5.37 -1.04
C LEU A 65 -3.30 6.26 -0.94
N THR A 66 -4.42 5.75 -0.42
CA THR A 66 -5.67 6.52 -0.33
C THR A 66 -5.61 7.67 0.69
N HIS A 67 -4.73 7.59 1.70
CA HIS A 67 -4.57 8.62 2.70
C HIS A 67 -3.63 9.75 2.27
N THR A 68 -2.65 9.45 1.42
CA THR A 68 -1.53 10.37 1.11
C THR A 68 -1.49 10.84 -0.34
N LEU A 69 -2.09 10.10 -1.28
CA LEU A 69 -2.11 10.47 -2.69
C LEU A 69 -3.42 11.18 -3.07
N PRO A 70 -3.37 12.41 -3.61
CA PRO A 70 -4.57 13.14 -4.01
C PRO A 70 -5.41 12.38 -5.04
N GLY A 71 -6.71 12.22 -4.76
CA GLY A 71 -7.65 11.57 -5.68
C GLY A 71 -7.62 10.03 -5.66
N ALA A 72 -6.69 9.43 -4.91
CA ALA A 72 -6.63 7.98 -4.77
C ALA A 72 -7.83 7.45 -3.98
N HIS A 73 -8.46 6.39 -4.48
CA HIS A 73 -9.61 5.75 -3.83
C HIS A 73 -9.69 4.27 -4.15
N TRP A 74 -10.30 3.50 -3.25
CA TRP A 74 -10.55 2.08 -3.45
C TRP A 74 -11.56 1.85 -4.58
N LYS A 75 -11.22 0.97 -5.52
CA LYS A 75 -12.06 0.68 -6.70
C LYS A 75 -12.81 -0.64 -6.56
N VAL A 76 -12.15 -1.67 -6.04
CA VAL A 76 -12.68 -3.03 -5.91
C VAL A 76 -12.19 -3.63 -4.61
N ILE A 77 -13.13 -4.13 -3.80
CA ILE A 77 -12.88 -5.01 -2.65
C ILE A 77 -13.77 -6.24 -2.89
N LYS A 78 -13.43 -7.06 -3.90
CA LYS A 78 -13.90 -8.44 -3.98
C LYS A 78 -12.80 -9.30 -3.35
N GLU A 79 -13.18 -10.36 -2.64
CA GLU A 79 -12.38 -11.00 -1.58
C GLU A 79 -10.93 -11.39 -1.91
N ASP A 80 -10.49 -11.37 -3.17
CA ASP A 80 -9.14 -11.81 -3.55
C ASP A 80 -8.22 -10.75 -4.18
N LEU A 81 -8.73 -9.60 -4.66
CA LEU A 81 -7.92 -8.63 -5.42
C LEU A 81 -8.30 -7.17 -5.11
N PRO A 82 -7.88 -6.64 -3.95
CA PRO A 82 -8.10 -5.25 -3.60
C PRO A 82 -7.28 -4.32 -4.51
N GLU A 83 -7.94 -3.27 -5.02
CA GLU A 83 -7.34 -2.29 -5.92
C GLU A 83 -7.57 -0.84 -5.46
N VAL A 84 -6.51 -0.04 -5.54
CA VAL A 84 -6.57 1.42 -5.36
C VAL A 84 -6.44 2.09 -6.72
N SER A 85 -7.46 2.82 -7.13
CA SER A 85 -7.37 3.72 -8.28
C SER A 85 -6.56 4.95 -7.88
N ILE A 86 -5.52 5.27 -8.65
CA ILE A 86 -4.68 6.47 -8.42
C ILE A 86 -4.88 7.53 -9.50
N LEU A 87 -5.32 7.12 -10.70
CA LEU A 87 -5.70 7.98 -11.82
C LEU A 87 -6.92 7.38 -12.54
N LYS A 88 -7.55 8.14 -13.43
CA LYS A 88 -8.76 7.69 -14.17
C LYS A 88 -8.58 6.35 -14.90
N LYS A 89 -7.37 6.08 -15.41
CA LYS A 89 -7.02 4.87 -16.17
C LYS A 89 -5.98 3.99 -15.47
N THR A 90 -5.59 4.32 -14.24
CA THR A 90 -4.50 3.62 -13.53
C THR A 90 -4.96 3.18 -12.15
N SER A 91 -4.85 1.87 -11.89
CA SER A 91 -5.17 1.25 -10.60
C SER A 91 -4.02 0.33 -10.17
N VAL A 92 -3.83 0.22 -8.86
CA VAL A 92 -2.75 -0.55 -8.24
C VAL A 92 -3.38 -1.73 -7.51
N SER A 93 -2.98 -2.95 -7.88
CA SER A 93 -3.34 -4.17 -7.16
C SER A 93 -2.43 -4.33 -5.95
N VAL A 94 -2.92 -4.00 -4.76
CA VAL A 94 -2.07 -3.77 -3.59
C VAL A 94 -1.50 -5.07 -3.02
N VAL A 95 -2.25 -6.17 -3.10
CA VAL A 95 -1.79 -7.50 -2.68
C VAL A 95 -0.72 -8.04 -3.63
N HIS A 96 -0.87 -7.84 -4.95
CA HIS A 96 0.17 -8.25 -5.90
C HIS A 96 1.47 -7.48 -5.71
N VAL A 97 1.41 -6.19 -5.36
CA VAL A 97 2.61 -5.41 -5.02
C VAL A 97 3.32 -6.02 -3.80
N ALA A 98 2.58 -6.30 -2.72
CA ALA A 98 3.14 -6.93 -1.53
C ALA A 98 3.72 -8.31 -1.80
N GLN A 99 3.00 -9.14 -2.57
CA GLN A 99 3.46 -10.48 -2.96
C GLN A 99 4.74 -10.42 -3.80
N ARG A 100 4.80 -9.53 -4.79
CA ARG A 100 5.99 -9.35 -5.62
C ARG A 100 7.17 -8.87 -4.80
N MET A 101 6.95 -7.94 -3.87
CA MET A 101 8.01 -7.46 -2.98
C MET A 101 8.56 -8.59 -2.11
N LEU A 102 7.71 -9.44 -1.53
CA LEU A 102 8.16 -10.58 -0.71
C LEU A 102 8.89 -11.68 -1.51
N THR A 103 8.50 -11.89 -2.77
CA THR A 103 9.07 -12.94 -3.62
C THR A 103 10.33 -12.50 -4.37
N VAL A 104 10.36 -11.27 -4.88
CA VAL A 104 11.44 -10.74 -5.74
C VAL A 104 12.30 -9.70 -5.03
N GLY A 105 11.79 -9.03 -3.99
CA GLY A 105 12.48 -7.96 -3.25
C GLY A 105 12.35 -6.57 -3.89
N VAL A 106 12.23 -6.49 -5.22
CA VAL A 106 12.14 -5.22 -5.95
C VAL A 106 11.05 -5.22 -7.03
N PRO A 107 10.37 -4.08 -7.27
CA PRO A 107 10.45 -2.83 -6.51
C PRO A 107 9.87 -2.93 -5.09
N THR A 108 10.44 -2.17 -4.15
CA THR A 108 9.98 -2.11 -2.74
C THR A 108 8.65 -1.35 -2.61
N LEU A 109 8.00 -1.35 -1.43
CA LEU A 109 6.76 -0.58 -1.25
C LEU A 109 7.00 0.91 -1.42
N VAL A 110 8.12 1.43 -0.89
CA VAL A 110 8.51 2.83 -1.07
C VAL A 110 8.72 3.17 -2.55
N MET A 111 9.38 2.30 -3.33
CA MET A 111 9.59 2.53 -4.76
C MET A 111 8.27 2.56 -5.53
N ASN A 112 7.32 1.66 -5.21
CA ASN A 112 6.00 1.66 -5.83
C ASN A 112 5.20 2.91 -5.45
N TYR A 113 5.29 3.35 -4.19
CA TYR A 113 4.66 4.59 -3.71
C TYR A 113 5.21 5.82 -4.43
N ASP A 114 6.54 5.97 -4.48
CA ASP A 114 7.19 7.12 -5.11
C ASP A 114 6.87 7.17 -6.61
N HIS A 115 6.79 6.01 -7.27
CA HIS A 115 6.36 5.93 -8.67
C HIS A 115 4.90 6.36 -8.84
N ALA A 116 3.98 5.92 -7.97
CA ALA A 116 2.58 6.34 -8.02
C ALA A 116 2.42 7.86 -7.80
N LEU A 117 3.18 8.43 -6.86
CA LEU A 117 3.21 9.87 -6.62
C LEU A 117 3.73 10.65 -7.84
N ASP A 118 4.80 10.17 -8.47
CA ASP A 118 5.35 10.77 -9.69
C ASP A 118 4.35 10.73 -10.86
N LEU A 119 3.61 9.63 -11.04
CA LEU A 119 2.54 9.53 -12.05
C LEU A 119 1.45 10.59 -11.82
N ILE A 120 1.01 10.77 -10.57
CA ILE A 120 0.00 11.77 -10.20
C ILE A 120 0.53 13.18 -10.50
N ASN A 121 1.79 13.47 -10.16
CA ASN A 121 2.39 14.79 -10.36
C ASN A 121 2.61 15.15 -11.83
N ARG A 122 2.73 14.15 -12.72
CA ARG A 122 2.91 14.34 -14.17
C ARG A 122 1.61 14.43 -14.95
N GLU A 123 0.47 14.05 -14.36
CA GLU A 123 -0.81 14.13 -15.05
C GLU A 123 -1.24 15.60 -15.23
N PRO A 124 -1.48 16.08 -16.47
CA PRO A 124 -1.93 17.45 -16.70
C PRO A 124 -3.27 17.71 -15.99
N LEU A 125 -3.41 18.90 -15.40
CA LEU A 125 -4.60 19.37 -14.67
C LEU A 125 -5.93 19.39 -15.49
N GLN A 126 -5.93 18.91 -16.73
CA GLN A 126 -7.08 18.97 -17.64
C GLN A 126 -8.07 17.80 -17.48
N ASP A 127 -7.70 16.72 -16.78
CA ASP A 127 -8.52 15.49 -16.68
C ASP A 127 -8.93 15.08 -15.24
N ARG A 128 -8.71 15.96 -14.25
CA ARG A 128 -9.08 15.73 -12.83
C ARG A 128 -10.49 16.19 -12.47
#